data_AF-B7PUF9-F1
#
_entry.id   AF-B7PUF9-F1
#
_cell.length_a   1.000
_cell.length_b   1.000
_cell.length_c   1.000
_cell.angle_alpha   90.00
_cell.angle_beta   90.00
_cell.angle_gamma   90.00
#
_symmetry.space_group_name_H-M   'P 1'
#
loop_
_entity.id
_entity.type
_entity.pdbx_description
1 polymer ?
#
loop_
_entity_poly.entity_id
_entity_poly.type
_entity_poly.pdbx_seq_one_letter_code
_entity_poly.pdbx_strand_id
1 'polypeptide(L)'
;MARAYRQLARKHHPDMHKTQEAKSRATERFTLIATAYEILKDDESRKDYDDMLDNPEAVYRHYFRYYRKRMAPRVDVRIVLAVTITVISVVQYYGAWHRYRTAIDHLVTVPKYRLKAVEIARADGFYNPSRKRDRRRKEELKDEEESLLRKIIEEQVDIRGGYSRPSLRQVLWVQLVLLPVTLGHLAWWQARWLFKFTLGGQELGPVEKEYLIRRHMGLSQGQWDALEDRERQGFLRDQLWLKDKFKTESRLCGPAV
;
A
#
# COMPACT_ATOMS: atom_id res chain seq x y z
N MET A 1 -15.09 2.66 -51.59
CA MET A 1 -13.69 3.00 -51.25
C MET A 1 -12.65 2.07 -51.89
N ALA A 2 -12.70 0.74 -51.70
CA ALA A 2 -11.66 -0.17 -52.23
C ALA A 2 -11.42 -0.11 -53.75
N ARG A 3 -12.48 0.10 -54.57
CA ARG A 3 -12.35 0.25 -56.03
C ARG A 3 -11.52 1.48 -56.43
N ALA A 4 -11.80 2.63 -55.80
CA ALA A 4 -11.07 3.88 -56.06
C ALA A 4 -9.61 3.79 -55.62
N TYR A 5 -9.35 3.18 -54.46
CA TYR A 5 -7.99 2.91 -53.98
C TYR A 5 -7.19 2.08 -54.99
N ARG A 6 -7.73 0.94 -55.46
CA ARG A 6 -7.02 0.08 -56.43
C ARG A 6 -6.69 0.80 -57.75
N GLN A 7 -7.61 1.64 -58.23
CA GLN A 7 -7.40 2.43 -59.44
C GLN A 7 -6.27 3.46 -59.26
N LEU A 8 -6.29 4.21 -58.16
CA LEU A 8 -5.30 5.24 -57.87
C LEU A 8 -3.94 4.65 -57.49
N ALA A 9 -3.91 3.55 -56.74
CA ALA A 9 -2.71 2.82 -56.38
C ALA A 9 -1.99 2.27 -57.62
N ARG A 10 -2.73 1.68 -58.58
CA ARG A 10 -2.15 1.22 -59.85
C ARG A 10 -1.61 2.37 -60.69
N LYS A 11 -2.27 3.53 -60.69
CA LYS A 11 -1.85 4.71 -61.45
C LYS A 11 -0.58 5.36 -60.90
N HIS A 12 -0.41 5.36 -59.58
CA HIS A 12 0.70 6.01 -58.88
C HIS A 12 1.75 5.03 -58.35
N HIS A 13 1.73 3.77 -58.79
CA HIS A 13 2.74 2.80 -58.40
C HIS A 13 4.12 3.21 -58.96
N PRO A 14 5.22 3.19 -58.19
CA PRO A 14 6.53 3.65 -58.64
C PRO A 14 7.02 2.89 -59.90
N ASP A 15 6.70 1.60 -60.02
CA ASP A 15 7.07 0.79 -61.19
C ASP A 15 6.39 1.22 -62.51
N MET A 16 5.32 2.02 -62.45
CA MET A 16 4.66 2.55 -63.64
C MET A 16 5.40 3.76 -64.23
N HIS A 17 6.42 4.29 -63.54
CA HIS A 17 7.14 5.50 -63.92
C HIS A 17 8.62 5.20 -64.19
N LYS A 18 9.15 5.73 -65.29
CA LYS A 18 10.50 5.41 -65.78
C LYS A 18 11.59 6.34 -65.25
N THR A 19 11.30 7.64 -65.12
CA THR A 19 12.25 8.65 -64.66
C THR A 19 12.29 8.73 -63.13
N GLN A 20 13.46 9.03 -62.57
CA GLN A 20 13.64 9.09 -61.12
C GLN A 20 12.74 10.15 -60.46
N GLU A 21 12.57 11.32 -61.07
CA GLU A 21 11.66 12.37 -60.60
C GLU A 21 10.17 12.01 -60.71
N ALA A 22 9.79 11.16 -61.67
CA ALA A 22 8.43 10.68 -61.76
C ALA A 22 8.17 9.58 -60.71
N LYS A 23 9.17 8.73 -60.44
CA LYS A 23 9.11 7.72 -59.38
C LYS A 23 8.98 8.36 -58.00
N SER A 24 9.75 9.40 -57.69
CA SER A 24 9.64 10.10 -56.40
C SER A 24 8.25 10.71 -56.20
N ARG A 25 7.75 11.48 -57.17
CA ARG A 25 6.40 12.06 -57.13
C ARG A 25 5.30 11.00 -57.04
N ALA A 26 5.44 9.89 -57.74
CA ALA A 26 4.50 8.78 -57.67
C ALA A 26 4.52 8.12 -56.29
N THR A 27 5.70 7.95 -55.70
CA THR A 27 5.87 7.38 -54.35
C THR A 27 5.20 8.25 -53.29
N GLU A 28 5.40 9.57 -53.32
CA GLU A 28 4.71 10.52 -52.42
C GLU A 28 3.19 10.48 -52.60
N ARG A 29 2.72 10.42 -53.86
CA ARG A 29 1.28 10.32 -54.11
C ARG A 29 0.72 8.98 -53.63
N PHE A 30 1.47 7.90 -53.80
CA PHE A 30 1.11 6.57 -53.36
C PHE A 30 1.01 6.48 -51.84
N THR A 31 1.95 7.06 -51.09
CA THR A 31 1.89 7.08 -49.61
C THR A 31 0.66 7.85 -49.10
N LEU A 32 0.33 8.99 -49.73
CA LEU A 32 -0.89 9.74 -49.41
C LEU A 32 -2.16 8.94 -49.70
N ILE A 33 -2.23 8.26 -50.84
CA ILE A 33 -3.37 7.40 -51.23
C ILE A 33 -3.53 6.23 -50.26
N ALA A 34 -2.42 5.59 -49.86
CA ALA A 34 -2.42 4.52 -48.88
C ALA A 34 -2.90 5.00 -47.51
N THR A 35 -2.38 6.13 -47.03
CA THR A 35 -2.79 6.75 -45.76
C THR A 35 -4.28 7.10 -45.75
N ALA A 36 -4.77 7.72 -46.82
CA ALA A 36 -6.19 8.04 -46.96
C ALA A 36 -7.07 6.78 -46.96
N TYR A 37 -6.64 5.71 -47.63
CA TYR A 37 -7.37 4.45 -47.61
C TYR A 37 -7.38 3.80 -46.23
N GLU A 38 -6.26 3.81 -45.50
CA GLU A 38 -6.19 3.25 -44.14
C GLU A 38 -7.16 3.96 -43.17
N ILE A 39 -7.17 5.30 -43.18
CA ILE A 39 -8.06 6.11 -42.35
C ILE A 39 -9.53 5.87 -42.73
N LEU A 40 -9.84 5.89 -44.03
CA LEU A 40 -11.21 5.77 -44.51
C LEU A 40 -11.73 4.32 -44.51
N LYS A 41 -10.87 3.30 -44.39
CA LYS A 41 -11.29 1.89 -44.38
C LYS A 41 -11.86 1.48 -43.02
N ASP A 42 -11.24 1.94 -41.94
CA ASP A 42 -11.66 1.66 -40.56
C ASP A 42 -12.76 2.64 -40.14
N ASP A 43 -13.93 2.14 -39.74
CA ASP A 43 -15.10 3.00 -39.47
C ASP A 43 -14.87 3.95 -38.28
N GLU A 44 -14.12 3.52 -37.26
CA GLU A 44 -13.77 4.38 -36.12
C GLU A 44 -12.77 5.48 -36.53
N SER A 45 -11.74 5.15 -37.32
CA SER A 45 -10.79 6.13 -37.85
C SER A 45 -11.45 7.11 -38.83
N ARG A 46 -12.43 6.64 -39.63
CA ARG A 46 -13.25 7.50 -40.50
C ARG A 46 -14.06 8.49 -39.66
N LYS A 47 -14.72 8.01 -38.61
CA LYS A 47 -15.51 8.86 -37.70
C LYS A 47 -14.65 9.92 -37.00
N ASP A 48 -13.46 9.55 -36.53
CA ASP A 48 -12.53 10.53 -35.94
C ASP A 48 -12.02 11.55 -36.97
N TYR A 49 -11.83 11.14 -38.22
CA TYR A 49 -11.47 12.04 -39.32
C TYR A 49 -12.61 13.00 -39.67
N ASP A 50 -13.84 12.50 -39.74
CA ASP A 50 -15.04 13.31 -39.99
C ASP A 50 -15.27 14.32 -38.84
N ASP A 51 -15.13 13.89 -37.57
CA ASP A 51 -15.21 14.77 -36.39
C ASP A 51 -14.12 15.87 -36.40
N MET A 52 -12.94 15.56 -36.94
CA MET A 52 -11.86 16.54 -37.12
C MET A 52 -12.19 17.58 -38.19
N LEU A 53 -12.88 17.19 -39.25
CA LEU A 53 -13.34 18.10 -40.30
C LEU A 53 -14.50 18.99 -39.81
N ASP A 54 -15.42 18.42 -39.04
CA ASP A 54 -16.60 19.13 -38.52
C ASP A 54 -16.25 20.09 -37.37
N ASN A 55 -15.24 19.76 -36.55
CA ASN A 55 -14.83 20.54 -35.37
C ASN A 55 -13.32 20.88 -35.40
N PRO A 56 -12.86 21.76 -36.30
CA PRO A 56 -11.43 22.07 -36.47
C PRO A 56 -10.80 22.77 -35.24
N GLU A 57 -11.58 23.46 -34.42
CA GLU A 57 -11.12 24.15 -33.22
C GLU A 57 -10.72 23.20 -32.08
N ALA A 58 -11.19 21.95 -32.09
CA ALA A 58 -10.94 20.96 -31.06
C ALA A 58 -9.59 20.21 -31.23
N VAL A 59 -8.54 20.91 -31.67
CA VAL A 59 -7.21 20.36 -32.03
C VAL A 59 -6.66 19.40 -30.97
N TYR A 60 -6.69 19.77 -29.69
CA TYR A 60 -6.18 18.94 -28.60
C TYR A 60 -6.94 17.61 -28.44
N ARG A 61 -8.24 17.61 -28.71
CA ARG A 61 -9.09 16.41 -28.59
C ARG A 61 -8.76 15.42 -29.70
N HIS A 62 -8.65 15.92 -30.92
CA HIS A 62 -8.28 15.12 -32.11
C HIS A 62 -6.88 14.54 -31.97
N TYR A 63 -5.92 15.37 -31.50
CA TYR A 63 -4.56 14.92 -31.21
C TYR A 63 -4.55 13.81 -30.15
N PHE A 64 -5.27 14.00 -29.04
CA PHE A 64 -5.35 13.00 -27.98
C PHE A 64 -5.97 11.68 -28.47
N ARG A 65 -7.04 11.70 -29.27
CA ARG A 65 -7.64 10.48 -29.84
C ARG A 65 -6.68 9.75 -30.78
N TYR A 66 -6.02 10.48 -31.67
CA TYR A 66 -5.04 9.92 -32.60
C TYR A 66 -3.88 9.22 -31.85
N TYR A 67 -3.31 9.88 -30.85
CA TYR A 67 -2.24 9.29 -30.04
C TYR A 67 -2.72 8.14 -29.18
N ARG A 68 -3.89 8.24 -28.55
CA ARG A 68 -4.45 7.15 -27.74
C ARG A 68 -4.64 5.89 -28.58
N LYS A 69 -5.10 5.98 -29.83
CA LYS A 69 -5.30 4.79 -30.67
C LYS A 69 -4.00 4.13 -31.11
N ARG A 70 -2.95 4.91 -31.40
CA ARG A 70 -1.64 4.39 -31.83
C ARG A 70 -0.75 3.94 -30.67
N MET A 71 -0.85 4.60 -29.52
CA MET A 71 0.06 4.42 -28.38
C MET A 71 -0.61 3.78 -27.17
N ALA A 72 -1.90 3.44 -27.21
CA ALA A 72 -2.54 2.71 -26.11
C ALA A 72 -1.77 1.40 -25.88
N PRO A 73 -1.25 1.17 -24.66
CA PRO A 73 -0.62 -0.09 -24.33
C PRO A 73 -1.64 -1.21 -24.55
N ARG A 74 -1.21 -2.31 -25.18
CA ARG A 74 -2.07 -3.46 -25.46
C ARG A 74 -2.58 -4.16 -24.19
N VAL A 75 -1.95 -3.89 -23.05
CA VAL A 75 -2.33 -4.43 -21.74
C VAL A 75 -3.00 -3.34 -20.94
N ASP A 76 -4.16 -3.64 -20.35
CA ASP A 76 -4.84 -2.72 -19.45
C ASP A 76 -3.97 -2.44 -18.21
N VAL A 77 -3.65 -1.16 -18.01
CA VAL A 77 -2.85 -0.67 -16.88
C VAL A 77 -3.44 -1.13 -15.54
N ARG A 78 -4.76 -1.32 -15.45
CA ARG A 78 -5.44 -1.80 -14.24
C ARG A 78 -5.00 -3.20 -13.86
N ILE A 79 -4.81 -4.09 -14.84
CA ILE A 79 -4.35 -5.46 -14.61
C ILE A 79 -2.91 -5.44 -14.10
N VAL A 80 -2.06 -4.61 -14.72
CA VAL A 80 -0.67 -4.43 -14.30
C VAL A 80 -0.61 -3.92 -12.85
N LEU A 81 -1.43 -2.95 -12.49
CA LEU A 81 -1.53 -2.45 -11.12
C LEU A 81 -2.03 -3.51 -10.14
N ALA A 82 -3.08 -4.25 -10.49
CA ALA A 82 -3.59 -5.31 -9.63
C ALA A 82 -2.55 -6.41 -9.38
N VAL A 83 -1.83 -6.86 -10.42
CA VAL A 83 -0.79 -7.88 -10.31
C VAL A 83 0.37 -7.37 -9.47
N THR A 84 0.87 -6.17 -9.75
CA THR A 84 1.99 -5.58 -8.99
C THR A 84 1.65 -5.38 -7.51
N ILE A 85 0.47 -4.86 -7.19
CA ILE A 85 -0.02 -4.73 -5.80
C ILE A 85 -0.13 -6.10 -5.13
N THR A 86 -0.61 -7.12 -5.85
CA THR A 86 -0.69 -8.49 -5.33
C THR A 86 0.68 -9.05 -4.96
N VAL A 87 1.66 -8.89 -5.84
CA VAL A 87 3.04 -9.33 -5.57
C VAL A 87 3.61 -8.62 -4.36
N ILE A 88 3.49 -7.28 -4.30
CA ILE A 88 3.97 -6.49 -3.16
C ILE A 88 3.29 -6.93 -1.85
N SER A 89 1.97 -7.15 -1.89
CA SER A 89 1.17 -7.59 -0.75
C SER A 89 1.63 -8.95 -0.21
N VAL A 90 1.95 -9.90 -1.10
CA VAL A 90 2.46 -11.22 -0.73
C VAL A 90 3.84 -11.11 -0.10
N VAL A 91 4.76 -10.36 -0.73
CA VAL A 91 6.11 -10.12 -0.20
C VAL A 91 6.06 -9.43 1.17
N GLN A 92 5.19 -8.45 1.34
CA GLN A 92 4.98 -7.77 2.62
C GLN A 92 4.49 -8.73 3.71
N TYR A 93 3.52 -9.59 3.41
CA TYR A 93 2.99 -10.58 4.37
C TYR A 93 4.08 -11.57 4.81
N TYR A 94 4.83 -12.11 3.85
CA TYR A 94 5.96 -13.00 4.16
C TYR A 94 7.06 -12.28 4.95
N GLY A 95 7.39 -11.04 4.59
CA GLY A 95 8.37 -10.23 5.32
C GLY A 95 7.93 -9.95 6.76
N ALA A 96 6.65 -9.65 6.99
CA ALA A 96 6.10 -9.47 8.33
C ALA A 96 6.15 -10.77 9.13
N TRP A 97 5.80 -11.89 8.52
CA TRP A 97 5.89 -13.22 9.13
C TRP A 97 7.33 -13.59 9.50
N HIS A 98 8.29 -13.28 8.63
CA HIS A 98 9.71 -13.50 8.89
C HIS A 98 10.20 -12.64 10.05
N ARG A 99 9.90 -11.33 10.07
CA ARG A 99 10.23 -10.43 11.19
C ARG A 99 9.68 -10.94 12.52
N TYR A 100 8.42 -11.39 12.54
CA TYR A 100 7.78 -11.95 13.73
C TYR A 100 8.55 -13.17 14.26
N ARG A 101 8.87 -14.14 13.38
CA ARG A 101 9.64 -15.33 13.76
C ARG A 101 11.03 -14.96 14.30
N THR A 102 11.74 -14.06 13.63
CA THR A 102 13.06 -13.60 14.08
C THR A 102 13.01 -12.92 15.44
N ALA A 103 11.94 -12.16 15.73
CA ALA A 103 11.75 -11.54 17.04
C ALA A 103 11.55 -12.59 18.15
N ILE A 104 10.74 -13.63 17.90
CA ILE A 104 10.55 -14.74 18.84
C ILE A 104 11.88 -15.47 19.09
N ASP A 105 12.62 -15.79 18.03
CA ASP A 105 13.91 -16.46 18.16
C ASP A 105 14.90 -15.61 18.98
N HIS A 106 14.93 -14.29 18.78
CA HIS A 106 15.71 -13.38 19.61
C HIS A 106 15.27 -13.40 21.07
N LEU A 107 13.96 -13.38 21.36
CA LEU A 107 13.45 -13.43 22.73
C LEU A 107 13.83 -14.72 23.47
N VAL A 108 13.93 -15.86 22.78
CA VAL A 108 14.37 -17.13 23.37
C VAL A 108 15.83 -17.06 23.83
N THR A 109 16.68 -16.31 23.12
CA THR A 109 18.09 -16.14 23.51
C THR A 109 18.25 -15.31 24.78
N VAL A 110 17.30 -14.41 25.05
CA VAL A 110 17.36 -13.53 26.21
C VAL A 110 17.00 -14.33 27.48
N PRO A 111 17.90 -14.39 28.49
CA PRO A 111 17.74 -15.26 29.66
C PRO A 111 16.48 -14.92 30.48
N LYS A 112 16.08 -13.65 30.54
CA LYS A 112 14.87 -13.18 31.25
C LYS A 112 13.60 -13.86 30.76
N TYR A 113 13.42 -14.00 29.45
CA TYR A 113 12.22 -14.61 28.87
C TYR A 113 12.30 -16.13 28.89
N ARG A 114 13.50 -16.69 28.68
CA ARG A 114 13.75 -18.13 28.79
C ARG A 114 13.43 -18.67 30.18
N LEU A 115 13.87 -18.00 31.24
CA LEU A 115 13.59 -18.41 32.62
C LEU A 115 12.08 -18.43 32.90
N LYS A 116 11.37 -17.35 32.54
CA LYS A 116 9.90 -17.28 32.64
C LYS A 116 9.20 -18.41 31.88
N ALA A 117 9.66 -18.70 30.66
CA ALA A 117 9.08 -19.78 29.86
C ALA A 117 9.30 -21.17 30.50
N VAL A 118 10.46 -21.40 31.13
CA VAL A 118 10.74 -22.65 31.87
C VAL A 118 9.89 -22.75 33.14
N GLU A 119 9.68 -21.65 33.86
CA GLU A 119 8.82 -21.62 35.05
C GLU A 119 7.37 -22.00 34.70
N ILE A 120 6.85 -21.45 33.61
CA ILE A 120 5.50 -21.77 33.11
C ILE A 120 5.43 -23.22 32.61
N ALA A 121 6.43 -23.67 31.85
CA ALA A 121 6.51 -25.08 31.40
C ALA A 121 6.52 -26.07 32.57
N ARG A 122 7.12 -25.68 33.70
CA ARG A 122 7.12 -26.45 34.95
C ARG A 122 5.75 -26.40 35.64
N ALA A 123 5.08 -25.25 35.63
CA ALA A 123 3.74 -25.09 36.20
C ALA A 123 2.68 -25.91 35.47
N ASP A 124 2.76 -25.98 34.14
CA ASP A 124 1.82 -26.74 33.30
C ASP A 124 2.10 -28.26 33.30
N GLY A 125 3.14 -28.73 34.01
CA GLY A 125 3.47 -30.15 34.14
C GLY A 125 4.14 -30.78 32.91
N PHE A 126 4.46 -30.00 31.87
CA PHE A 126 5.11 -30.48 30.65
C PHE A 126 6.64 -30.61 30.76
N TYR A 127 7.26 -30.05 31.80
CA TYR A 127 8.72 -30.07 31.98
C TYR A 127 9.19 -31.19 32.92
N ASN A 128 9.71 -32.28 32.36
CA ASN A 128 10.20 -33.43 33.13
C ASN A 128 11.72 -33.66 32.93
N PRO A 129 12.59 -33.23 33.87
CA PRO A 129 14.05 -33.24 33.67
C PRO A 129 14.68 -34.64 33.61
N SER A 130 13.93 -35.71 33.92
CA SER A 130 14.47 -37.09 34.01
C SER A 130 14.47 -37.89 32.70
N ARG A 131 13.97 -37.36 31.57
CA ARG A 131 13.92 -38.08 30.27
C ARG A 131 15.27 -38.22 29.53
N LYS A 132 16.36 -37.64 30.04
CA LYS A 132 17.68 -37.54 29.38
C LYS A 132 18.53 -38.81 29.36
N ARG A 133 17.95 -40.00 29.14
CA ARG A 133 18.70 -41.28 29.22
C ARG A 133 19.26 -41.82 27.89
N ASP A 134 18.89 -41.26 26.74
CA ASP A 134 19.22 -41.84 25.42
C ASP A 134 19.89 -40.83 24.47
N ARG A 135 21.05 -41.18 23.90
CA ARG A 135 21.95 -40.23 23.19
C ARG A 135 21.40 -39.78 21.84
N ARG A 136 20.61 -40.61 21.13
CA ARG A 136 19.91 -40.24 19.88
C ARG A 136 18.67 -39.38 20.13
N ARG A 137 17.92 -39.66 21.20
CA ARG A 137 16.79 -38.80 21.63
C ARG A 137 17.25 -37.45 22.19
N LYS A 138 18.53 -37.27 22.50
CA LYS A 138 19.01 -36.04 23.16
C LYS A 138 18.88 -34.79 22.28
N GLU A 139 19.07 -34.91 20.97
CA GLU A 139 18.91 -33.77 20.05
C GLU A 139 17.43 -33.50 19.80
N GLU A 140 16.64 -34.53 19.48
CA GLU A 140 15.19 -34.42 19.31
C GLU A 140 14.50 -33.85 20.57
N LEU A 141 14.88 -34.32 21.76
CA LEU A 141 14.34 -33.81 23.04
C LEU A 141 14.72 -32.35 23.29
N LYS A 142 15.90 -31.90 22.82
CA LYS A 142 16.30 -30.49 22.93
C LYS A 142 15.49 -29.61 21.97
N ASP A 143 15.27 -30.08 20.75
CA ASP A 143 14.46 -29.36 19.77
C ASP A 143 12.99 -29.29 20.20
N GLU A 144 12.47 -30.37 20.81
CA GLU A 144 11.17 -30.38 21.48
C GLU A 144 11.11 -29.36 22.62
N GLU A 145 12.08 -29.37 23.53
CA GLU A 145 12.20 -28.40 24.63
C GLU A 145 12.25 -26.96 24.08
N GLU A 146 13.08 -26.67 23.08
CA GLU A 146 13.17 -25.35 22.47
C GLU A 146 11.87 -24.93 21.75
N SER A 147 11.19 -25.86 21.09
CA SER A 147 9.90 -25.59 20.43
C SER A 147 8.79 -25.27 21.44
N LEU A 148 8.80 -25.93 22.61
CA LEU A 148 7.87 -25.66 23.71
C LEU A 148 8.15 -24.28 24.30
N LEU A 149 9.41 -23.95 24.55
CA LEU A 149 9.80 -22.62 25.03
C LEU A 149 9.41 -21.51 24.06
N ARG A 150 9.58 -21.73 22.75
CA ARG A 150 9.13 -20.79 21.72
C ARG A 150 7.63 -20.56 21.80
N LYS A 151 6.82 -21.63 21.90
CA LYS A 151 5.35 -21.53 22.01
C LYS A 151 4.91 -20.78 23.27
N ILE A 152 5.53 -21.05 24.41
CA ILE A 152 5.20 -20.37 25.67
C ILE A 152 5.53 -18.88 25.59
N ILE A 153 6.68 -18.53 25.01
CA ILE A 153 7.05 -17.12 24.79
C ILE A 153 6.08 -16.46 23.81
N GLU A 154 5.66 -17.18 22.77
CA GLU A 154 4.69 -16.71 21.78
C GLU A 154 3.32 -16.37 22.39
N GLU A 155 2.90 -17.14 23.40
CA GLU A 155 1.62 -16.96 24.08
C GLU A 155 1.67 -15.86 25.15
N GLN A 156 2.81 -15.72 25.84
CA GLN A 156 2.96 -14.84 27.00
C GLN A 156 3.50 -13.44 26.65
N VAL A 157 4.27 -13.31 25.57
CA VAL A 157 4.88 -12.03 25.20
C VAL A 157 4.04 -11.35 24.13
N ASP A 158 3.34 -10.28 24.53
CA ASP A 158 2.69 -9.35 23.60
C ASP A 158 3.77 -8.50 22.89
N ILE A 159 4.31 -9.02 21.79
CA ILE A 159 5.30 -8.30 20.97
C ILE A 159 4.55 -7.18 20.23
N ARG A 160 4.71 -5.94 20.69
CA ARG A 160 4.06 -4.76 20.10
C ARG A 160 4.92 -4.13 19.00
N GLY A 161 4.28 -3.39 18.10
CA GLY A 161 4.94 -2.63 17.03
C GLY A 161 5.19 -3.45 15.75
N GLY A 162 6.30 -3.15 15.04
CA GLY A 162 6.62 -3.71 13.72
C GLY A 162 6.97 -5.21 13.68
N TYR A 163 7.04 -5.84 14.85
CA TYR A 163 7.32 -7.26 15.07
C TYR A 163 6.12 -8.00 15.69
N SER A 164 4.93 -7.39 15.67
CA SER A 164 3.70 -8.06 16.11
C SER A 164 3.27 -9.16 15.15
N ARG A 165 2.35 -10.03 15.60
CA ARG A 165 1.77 -11.07 14.74
C ARG A 165 1.22 -10.42 13.45
N PRO A 166 1.55 -10.96 12.27
CA PRO A 166 1.16 -10.37 11.01
C PRO A 166 -0.37 -10.34 10.90
N SER A 167 -0.93 -9.15 10.98
CA SER A 167 -2.37 -8.95 10.90
C SER A 167 -2.80 -8.75 9.46
N LEU A 168 -3.92 -9.35 9.09
CA LEU A 168 -4.45 -9.22 7.73
C LEU A 168 -4.83 -7.77 7.39
N ARG A 169 -5.14 -6.94 8.40
CA ARG A 169 -5.46 -5.51 8.21
C ARG A 169 -4.26 -4.66 7.78
N GLN A 170 -3.04 -5.12 8.03
CA GLN A 170 -1.80 -4.43 7.62
C GLN A 170 -1.35 -4.82 6.20
N VAL A 171 -2.01 -5.80 5.58
CA VAL A 171 -1.74 -6.21 4.21
C VAL A 171 -2.27 -5.13 3.26
N LEU A 172 -1.44 -4.68 2.32
CA LEU A 172 -1.76 -3.54 1.44
C LEU A 172 -3.11 -3.70 0.73
N TRP A 173 -3.42 -4.89 0.21
CA TRP A 173 -4.72 -5.17 -0.42
C TRP A 173 -5.90 -4.93 0.53
N VAL A 174 -5.80 -5.43 1.76
CA VAL A 174 -6.85 -5.27 2.76
C VAL A 174 -6.93 -3.81 3.20
N GLN A 175 -5.79 -3.14 3.37
CA GLN A 175 -5.74 -1.72 3.67
C GLN A 175 -6.40 -0.89 2.57
N LEU A 176 -6.14 -1.17 1.28
CA LEU A 176 -6.74 -0.47 0.15
C LEU A 176 -8.26 -0.61 0.13
N VAL A 177 -8.77 -1.82 0.43
CA VAL A 177 -10.21 -2.10 0.48
C VAL A 177 -10.87 -1.42 1.69
N LEU A 178 -10.19 -1.39 2.83
CA LEU A 178 -10.72 -0.76 4.05
C LEU A 178 -10.50 0.76 4.09
N LEU A 179 -9.61 1.31 3.26
CA LEU A 179 -9.24 2.72 3.25
C LEU A 179 -10.47 3.64 3.12
N PRO A 180 -11.42 3.41 2.18
CA PRO A 180 -12.61 4.25 2.06
C PRO A 180 -13.46 4.25 3.34
N VAL A 181 -13.59 3.08 3.99
CA VAL A 181 -14.35 2.94 5.23
C VAL A 181 -13.66 3.67 6.38
N THR A 182 -12.35 3.49 6.52
CA THR A 182 -11.57 4.17 7.57
C THR A 182 -11.56 5.69 7.39
N LEU A 183 -11.44 6.18 6.14
CA LEU A 183 -11.56 7.60 5.83
C LEU A 183 -12.96 8.14 6.10
N GLY A 184 -14.01 7.38 5.76
CA GLY A 184 -15.39 7.76 6.07
C GLY A 184 -15.63 7.87 7.57
N HIS A 185 -15.15 6.90 8.35
CA HIS A 185 -15.22 6.95 9.81
C HIS A 185 -14.43 8.13 10.38
N LEU A 186 -13.22 8.40 9.87
CA LEU A 186 -12.43 9.56 10.28
C LEU A 186 -13.13 10.87 9.92
N ALA A 187 -13.69 11.00 8.71
CA ALA A 187 -14.43 12.18 8.29
C ALA A 187 -15.66 12.42 9.18
N TRP A 188 -16.40 11.35 9.50
CA TRP A 188 -17.51 11.42 10.45
C TRP A 188 -17.06 11.85 11.85
N TRP A 189 -15.97 11.25 12.35
CA TRP A 189 -15.40 11.60 13.64
C TRP A 189 -14.94 13.07 13.68
N GLN A 190 -14.31 13.57 12.62
CA GLN A 190 -13.91 14.97 12.49
C GLN A 190 -15.09 15.91 12.37
N ALA A 191 -16.11 15.55 11.59
CA ALA A 191 -17.33 16.35 11.48
C ALA A 191 -18.00 16.45 12.85
N ARG A 192 -18.19 15.32 13.54
CA ARG A 192 -18.71 15.28 14.92
C ARG A 192 -17.86 16.12 15.86
N TRP A 193 -16.54 16.05 15.77
CA TRP A 193 -15.64 16.86 16.59
C TRP A 193 -15.84 18.36 16.35
N LEU A 194 -15.88 18.78 15.09
CA LEU A 194 -16.09 20.16 14.69
C LEU A 194 -17.46 20.69 15.18
N PHE A 195 -18.52 19.89 15.03
CA PHE A 195 -19.84 20.26 15.54
C PHE A 195 -19.87 20.35 17.06
N LYS A 196 -19.32 19.37 17.79
CA LYS A 196 -19.43 19.31 19.26
C LYS A 196 -18.52 20.31 19.97
N PHE A 197 -17.27 20.41 19.54
CA PHE A 197 -16.24 21.17 20.26
C PHE A 197 -15.97 22.54 19.65
N THR A 198 -16.07 22.69 18.33
CA THR A 198 -15.81 23.98 17.66
C THR A 198 -17.07 24.86 17.57
N LEU A 199 -18.23 24.27 17.27
CA LEU A 199 -19.49 25.00 17.17
C LEU A 199 -20.34 24.93 18.46
N GLY A 200 -20.32 23.79 19.16
CA GLY A 200 -21.13 23.54 20.35
C GLY A 200 -20.48 23.89 21.69
N GLY A 201 -19.19 24.21 21.72
CA GLY A 201 -18.48 24.67 22.93
C GLY A 201 -18.50 23.71 24.12
N GLN A 202 -18.68 22.40 23.90
CA GLN A 202 -18.76 21.42 24.98
C GLN A 202 -17.40 21.21 25.67
N GLU A 203 -17.41 20.91 26.97
CA GLU A 203 -16.18 20.55 27.70
C GLU A 203 -15.57 19.26 27.15
N LEU A 204 -14.24 19.21 27.07
CA LEU A 204 -13.54 18.02 26.59
C LEU A 204 -13.67 16.87 27.59
N GLY A 205 -14.24 15.76 27.12
CA GLY A 205 -14.29 14.51 27.84
C GLY A 205 -12.91 13.87 28.01
N PRO A 206 -12.80 12.80 28.82
CA PRO A 206 -11.53 12.13 29.11
C PRO A 206 -10.89 11.52 27.84
N VAL A 207 -11.71 10.93 26.96
CA VAL A 207 -11.25 10.30 25.70
C VAL A 207 -10.71 11.36 24.73
N GLU A 208 -11.34 12.52 24.68
CA GLU A 208 -10.93 13.62 23.83
C GLU A 208 -9.65 14.30 24.34
N LYS A 209 -9.48 14.38 25.66
CA LYS A 209 -8.23 14.84 26.29
C LYS A 209 -7.07 13.90 25.98
N GLU A 210 -7.26 12.59 26.10
CA GLU A 210 -6.26 11.59 25.74
C GLU A 210 -5.88 11.67 24.25
N TYR A 211 -6.86 11.83 23.37
CA TYR A 211 -6.60 12.00 21.93
C TYR A 211 -5.72 13.22 21.65
N LEU A 212 -5.98 14.36 22.31
CA LEU A 212 -5.20 15.58 22.13
C LEU A 212 -3.78 15.45 22.69
N ILE A 213 -3.62 14.86 23.88
CA ILE A 213 -2.29 14.60 24.45
C ILE A 213 -1.48 13.72 23.50
N ARG A 214 -2.07 12.60 23.05
CA ARG A 214 -1.43 11.71 22.07
C ARG A 214 -1.04 12.45 20.80
N ARG A 215 -1.93 13.30 20.27
CA ARG A 215 -1.67 14.09 19.06
C ARG A 215 -0.57 15.11 19.26
N HIS A 216 -0.48 15.75 20.42
CA HIS A 216 0.58 16.70 20.75
C HIS A 216 1.95 16.02 20.90
N MET A 217 1.98 14.82 21.47
CA MET A 217 3.20 14.02 21.65
C MET A 217 3.64 13.27 20.38
N GLY A 218 2.82 13.23 19.33
CA GLY A 218 3.13 12.50 18.09
C GLY A 218 3.14 10.97 18.25
N LEU A 219 2.56 10.44 19.33
CA LEU A 219 2.54 9.02 19.63
C LEU A 219 1.49 8.29 18.79
N SER A 220 1.86 7.12 18.26
CA SER A 220 0.88 6.19 17.68
C SER A 220 -0.02 5.60 18.77
N GLN A 221 -1.20 5.10 18.39
CA GLN A 221 -2.13 4.48 19.35
C GLN A 221 -1.47 3.31 20.10
N GLY A 222 -0.71 2.46 19.41
CA GLY A 222 -0.02 1.34 20.05
C GLY A 222 1.10 1.75 21.02
N GLN A 223 1.76 2.89 20.79
CA GLN A 223 2.73 3.45 21.74
C GLN A 223 2.04 4.06 22.95
N TRP A 224 0.91 4.75 22.74
CA TRP A 224 0.10 5.29 23.82
C TRP A 224 -0.44 4.19 24.74
N ASP A 225 -0.93 3.10 24.17
CA ASP A 225 -1.45 1.95 24.91
C ASP A 225 -0.34 1.14 25.60
N ALA A 226 0.92 1.36 25.25
CA ALA A 226 2.08 0.74 25.89
C ALA A 226 2.59 1.53 27.11
N LEU A 227 2.19 2.79 27.27
CA LEU A 227 2.53 3.59 28.45
C LEU A 227 1.80 3.05 29.68
N GLU A 228 2.48 3.08 30.83
CA GLU A 228 1.87 2.69 32.10
C GLU A 228 0.67 3.59 32.41
N ASP A 229 -0.39 3.02 33.02
CA ASP A 229 -1.58 3.79 33.39
C ASP A 229 -1.24 4.98 34.30
N ARG A 230 -0.19 4.86 35.11
CA ARG A 230 0.30 5.93 35.99
C ARG A 230 0.85 7.14 35.22
N GLU A 231 1.59 6.90 34.16
CA GLU A 231 2.15 7.95 33.30
C GLU A 231 1.04 8.65 32.52
N ARG A 232 0.09 7.87 31.97
CA ARG A 232 -1.11 8.41 31.29
C ARG A 232 -1.94 9.30 32.22
N GLN A 233 -2.12 8.90 33.47
CA GLN A 233 -2.78 9.72 34.49
C GLN A 233 -1.95 10.94 34.92
N GLY A 234 -0.62 10.89 34.82
CA GLY A 234 0.26 12.05 35.00
C GLY A 234 -0.01 13.11 33.94
N PHE A 235 0.01 12.73 32.66
CA PHE A 235 -0.25 13.64 31.54
C PHE A 235 -1.65 14.29 31.58
N LEU A 236 -2.64 13.57 32.11
CA LEU A 236 -3.98 14.11 32.36
C LEU A 236 -3.99 15.08 33.56
N ARG A 237 -3.19 14.85 34.59
CA ARG A 237 -3.05 15.79 35.72
C ARG A 237 -2.37 17.09 35.30
N ASP A 238 -1.35 17.00 34.45
CA ASP A 238 -0.56 18.14 33.98
C ASP A 238 -1.28 18.96 32.89
N GLN A 239 -2.47 18.50 32.46
CA GLN A 239 -3.31 19.15 31.47
C GLN A 239 -2.62 19.36 30.11
N LEU A 240 -1.82 18.38 29.69
CA LEU A 240 -1.04 18.42 28.44
C LEU A 240 -1.89 18.45 27.15
N TRP A 241 -3.22 18.31 27.28
CA TRP A 241 -4.15 18.56 26.17
C TRP A 241 -4.20 20.04 25.76
N LEU A 242 -3.76 20.95 26.63
CA LEU A 242 -3.60 22.37 26.30
C LEU A 242 -2.27 22.61 25.59
N LYS A 243 -2.33 23.13 24.37
CA LYS A 243 -1.16 23.34 23.51
C LYS A 243 -0.12 24.27 24.13
N ASP A 244 -0.54 25.23 24.95
CA ASP A 244 0.36 26.20 25.59
C ASP A 244 1.12 25.61 26.78
N LYS A 245 0.47 24.74 27.56
CA LYS A 245 1.11 24.00 28.66
C LYS A 245 2.13 23.00 28.12
N PHE A 246 1.75 22.25 27.09
CA PHE A 246 2.67 21.32 26.41
C PHE A 246 3.92 22.02 25.86
N LYS A 247 3.78 23.19 25.22
CA LYS A 247 4.92 23.98 24.76
C LYS A 247 5.82 24.45 25.91
N THR A 248 5.23 24.82 27.04
CA THR A 248 5.98 25.31 28.20
C THR A 248 6.77 24.17 28.85
N GLU A 249 6.16 22.99 28.97
CA GLU A 249 6.78 21.80 29.56
C GLU A 249 7.86 21.19 28.66
N SER A 250 7.64 21.15 27.34
CA SER A 250 8.65 20.73 26.36
C SER A 250 9.90 21.62 26.35
N ARG A 251 9.76 22.90 26.72
CA ARG A 251 10.90 23.82 26.87
C ARG A 251 11.66 23.60 28.17
N LEU A 252 10.99 23.11 29.22
CA LEU A 252 11.59 22.87 30.53
C LEU A 252 12.33 21.53 30.60
N CYS A 253 11.82 20.49 29.92
CA CYS A 253 12.41 19.14 29.95
C CYS A 253 13.36 18.81 28.79
N GLY A 254 13.54 19.72 27.81
CA GLY A 254 14.29 19.44 26.58
C GLY A 254 13.51 18.52 25.62
N PRO A 255 13.91 18.43 24.33
CA PRO A 255 13.18 17.62 23.36
C PRO A 255 13.23 16.14 23.77
N ALA A 256 12.09 15.59 24.15
CA ALA A 256 11.90 14.14 24.26
C ALA A 256 12.05 13.55 22.85
N VAL A 257 13.15 12.84 22.63
CA VAL A 257 13.45 12.07 21.41
C VAL A 257 12.71 10.74 21.46
#